data_AF-A0A973DQI7-F1
#
_entry.id   AF-A0A973DQI7-F1
#
_cell.length_a   1.000
_cell.length_b   1.000
_cell.length_c   1.000
_cell.angle_alpha   90.00
_cell.angle_beta   90.00
_cell.angle_gamma   90.00
#
_symmetry.space_group_name_H-M   'P 1'
#
loop_
_entity.id
_entity.type
_entity.pdbx_description
1 polymer ?
#
loop_
_entity_poly.entity_id
_entity_poly.type
_entity_poly.pdbx_seq_one_letter_code
_entity_poly.pdbx_strand_id
1 'polypeptide(L)'
;MKTHILGRYNRTIMYTYFAVLALALGASLWVFNKNRVESLAERFQQVKVHEHQVELLLDSGLRAVNSMRQYAVKHMSLAEAPRVDLLLSYYSYNDIEQGFEIIPNVKEEFKDLFEVGMISGSGNLERRSQQYYREMDMLFEMNLSFPVAMEMVPDAAWVYYLSVNEFIGVYPWPGDDYGFSKDVYNTPAFVEATPQENPNRKTFWTDAYLDDAGKGLMTTVGTPLYIENQFYGTIAIDITLSSLSQELLPQTKLSGNMLLLDKKQQILA
;
A
#
# COMPACT_ATOMS: atom_id res chain seq x y z
N MET A 1 17.70 41.71 -78.01
CA MET A 1 16.32 41.35 -77.59
C MET A 1 16.24 39.99 -76.87
N LYS A 2 16.89 38.91 -77.34
CA LYS A 2 16.85 37.57 -76.71
C LYS A 2 17.42 37.49 -75.28
N THR A 3 18.48 38.24 -74.96
CA THR A 3 19.14 38.26 -73.64
C THR A 3 18.27 38.84 -72.51
N HIS A 4 17.44 39.83 -72.83
CA HIS A 4 16.57 40.50 -71.83
C HIS A 4 15.34 39.64 -71.45
N ILE A 5 14.92 38.74 -72.34
CA ILE A 5 13.81 37.78 -72.12
C ILE A 5 14.30 36.61 -71.25
N LEU A 6 15.48 36.05 -71.55
CA LEU A 6 16.10 34.98 -70.74
C LEU A 6 16.36 35.42 -69.28
N GLY A 7 16.81 36.67 -69.07
CA GLY A 7 17.03 37.19 -67.72
C GLY A 7 15.75 37.32 -66.88
N ARG A 8 14.65 37.77 -67.48
CA ARG A 8 13.33 37.82 -66.82
C ARG A 8 12.75 36.43 -66.57
N TYR A 9 12.95 35.50 -67.50
CA TYR A 9 12.54 34.10 -67.37
C TYR A 9 13.26 33.40 -66.21
N ASN A 10 14.59 33.52 -66.13
CA ASN A 10 15.38 32.94 -65.03
C ASN A 10 15.01 33.54 -63.66
N ARG A 11 14.75 34.86 -63.59
CA ARG A 11 14.25 35.50 -62.35
C ARG A 11 12.90 34.93 -61.93
N THR A 12 11.97 34.77 -62.87
CA THR A 12 10.64 34.23 -62.59
C THR A 12 10.73 32.79 -62.08
N ILE A 13 11.53 31.93 -62.72
CA ILE A 13 11.79 30.57 -62.25
C ILE A 13 12.37 30.56 -60.84
N MET A 14 13.35 31.43 -60.56
CA MET A 14 13.98 31.51 -59.24
C MET A 14 12.94 31.89 -58.16
N TYR A 15 12.10 32.90 -58.42
CA TYR A 15 11.04 33.30 -57.50
C TYR A 15 10.02 32.19 -57.26
N THR A 16 9.58 31.49 -58.32
CA THR A 16 8.65 30.37 -58.20
C THR A 16 9.26 29.23 -57.39
N TYR A 17 10.53 28.90 -57.61
CA TYR A 17 11.24 27.88 -56.85
C TYR A 17 11.32 28.22 -55.35
N PHE A 18 11.71 29.46 -55.02
CA PHE A 18 11.72 29.93 -53.62
C PHE A 18 10.32 29.96 -53.00
N ALA A 19 9.28 30.33 -53.76
CA ALA A 19 7.91 30.33 -53.28
C ALA A 19 7.42 28.90 -52.93
N VAL A 20 7.72 27.92 -53.79
CA VAL A 20 7.39 26.51 -53.53
C VAL A 20 8.15 25.99 -52.31
N LEU A 21 9.45 26.31 -52.18
CA LEU A 21 10.23 25.95 -51.00
C LEU A 21 9.68 26.56 -49.71
N ALA A 22 9.31 27.84 -49.74
CA ALA A 22 8.73 28.52 -48.59
C ALA A 22 7.37 27.91 -48.18
N LEU A 23 6.53 27.56 -49.17
CA LEU A 23 5.26 26.87 -48.92
C LEU A 23 5.47 25.47 -48.35
N ALA A 24 6.42 24.70 -48.90
CA ALA A 24 6.76 23.37 -48.40
C ALA A 24 7.30 23.42 -46.96
N LEU A 25 8.18 24.38 -46.65
CA LEU A 25 8.67 24.63 -45.29
C LEU A 25 7.55 25.03 -44.35
N GLY A 26 6.67 25.95 -44.75
CA GLY A 26 5.52 26.38 -43.95
C GLY A 26 4.56 25.22 -43.65
N ALA A 27 4.23 24.41 -44.66
CA ALA A 27 3.40 23.21 -44.48
C ALA A 27 4.10 22.17 -43.58
N SER A 28 5.40 21.93 -43.77
CA SER A 28 6.18 21.02 -42.93
C SER A 28 6.22 21.47 -41.47
N LEU A 29 6.46 22.75 -41.20
CA LEU A 29 6.43 23.33 -39.86
C LEU A 29 5.04 23.23 -39.22
N TRP A 30 3.99 23.46 -40.00
CA TRP A 30 2.60 23.33 -39.52
C TRP A 30 2.28 21.88 -39.14
N VAL A 31 2.59 20.91 -40.00
CA VAL A 31 2.42 19.48 -39.72
C VAL A 31 3.26 19.05 -38.51
N PHE A 32 4.53 19.49 -38.45
CA PHE A 32 5.42 19.19 -37.33
C PHE A 32 4.86 19.72 -36.00
N ASN A 33 4.40 20.98 -35.97
CA ASN A 33 3.81 21.55 -34.77
C ASN A 33 2.51 20.87 -34.38
N LYS A 34 1.66 20.52 -35.35
CA LYS A 34 0.42 19.77 -35.08
C LYS A 34 0.72 18.40 -34.46
N ASN A 35 1.60 17.61 -35.10
CA ASN A 35 2.00 16.30 -34.59
C ASN A 35 2.67 16.39 -33.21
N ARG A 36 3.46 17.45 -32.97
CA ARG A 36 4.07 17.71 -31.67
C ARG A 36 3.02 17.98 -30.59
N VAL A 37 2.00 18.80 -30.88
CA VAL A 37 0.93 19.10 -29.92
C VAL A 37 0.09 17.86 -29.63
N GLU A 38 -0.29 17.11 -30.67
CA GLU A 38 -1.07 15.87 -30.53
C GLU A 38 -0.30 14.82 -29.71
N SER A 39 0.98 14.56 -30.05
CA SER A 39 1.81 13.61 -29.30
C SER A 39 2.09 14.04 -27.86
N LEU A 40 2.21 15.34 -27.58
CA LEU A 40 2.30 15.83 -26.20
C LEU A 40 0.99 15.61 -25.45
N ALA A 41 -0.15 15.90 -26.06
CA ALA A 41 -1.46 15.71 -25.46
C ALA A 41 -1.71 14.23 -25.12
N GLU A 42 -1.42 13.31 -26.05
CA GLU A 42 -1.52 11.86 -25.83
C GLU A 42 -0.64 11.41 -24.66
N ARG A 43 0.60 11.89 -24.58
CA ARG A 43 1.52 11.58 -23.46
C ARG A 43 1.00 12.09 -22.13
N PHE A 44 0.49 13.32 -22.08
CA PHE A 44 -0.12 13.88 -20.87
C PHE A 44 -1.32 13.05 -20.42
N GLN A 45 -2.14 12.57 -21.36
CA GLN A 45 -3.25 11.67 -21.05
C GLN A 45 -2.77 10.33 -20.49
N GLN A 46 -1.73 9.73 -21.06
CA GLN A 46 -1.15 8.48 -20.53
C GLN A 46 -0.62 8.67 -19.11
N VAL A 47 0.09 9.76 -18.83
CA VAL A 47 0.57 10.09 -17.48
C VAL A 47 -0.61 10.25 -16.52
N LYS A 48 -1.68 10.94 -16.94
CA LYS A 48 -2.87 11.14 -16.12
C LYS A 48 -3.62 9.85 -15.80
N VAL A 49 -3.73 8.95 -16.78
CA VAL A 49 -4.32 7.62 -16.57
C VAL A 49 -3.48 6.81 -15.58
N HIS A 50 -2.16 6.83 -15.74
CA HIS A 50 -1.24 6.10 -14.86
C HIS A 50 -1.25 6.67 -13.43
N GLU A 51 -1.23 8.00 -13.28
CA GLU A 51 -1.43 8.69 -11.98
C GLU A 51 -2.70 8.21 -11.28
N HIS A 52 -3.82 8.12 -12.02
CA HIS A 52 -5.07 7.65 -11.46
C HIS A 52 -5.04 6.17 -11.05
N GLN A 53 -4.34 5.31 -11.80
CA GLN A 53 -4.16 3.90 -11.42
C GLN A 53 -3.40 3.78 -10.10
N VAL A 54 -2.32 4.54 -9.94
CA VAL A 54 -1.54 4.59 -8.69
C VAL A 54 -2.40 5.09 -7.53
N GLU A 55 -3.20 6.14 -7.75
CA GLU A 55 -4.14 6.63 -6.74
C GLU A 55 -5.12 5.54 -6.31
N LEU A 56 -5.71 4.79 -7.25
CA LEU A 56 -6.64 3.70 -6.94
C LEU A 56 -6.00 2.59 -6.09
N LEU A 57 -4.72 2.29 -6.31
CA LEU A 57 -3.95 1.31 -5.53
C LEU A 57 -3.68 1.81 -4.10
N LEU A 58 -3.28 3.07 -3.95
CA LEU A 58 -3.09 3.65 -2.61
C LEU A 58 -4.42 3.71 -1.85
N ASP A 59 -5.49 4.06 -2.57
CA ASP A 59 -6.85 4.10 -2.05
C ASP A 59 -7.38 2.71 -1.64
N SER A 60 -6.96 1.63 -2.30
CA SER A 60 -7.38 0.29 -1.93
C SER A 60 -6.82 -0.11 -0.57
N GLY A 61 -5.55 0.21 -0.29
CA GLY A 61 -4.94 0.04 1.04
C GLY A 61 -5.68 0.82 2.12
N LEU A 62 -6.02 2.08 1.85
CA LEU A 62 -6.83 2.90 2.76
C LEU A 62 -8.21 2.27 3.01
N ARG A 63 -8.89 1.77 1.98
CA ARG A 63 -10.20 1.10 2.12
C ARG A 63 -10.09 -0.20 2.90
N ALA A 64 -9.03 -0.99 2.70
CA ALA A 64 -8.81 -2.25 3.39
C ALA A 64 -8.68 -2.04 4.90
N VAL A 65 -7.76 -1.18 5.34
CA VAL A 65 -7.59 -0.91 6.78
C VAL A 65 -8.81 -0.25 7.41
N ASN A 66 -9.50 0.64 6.69
CA ASN A 66 -10.73 1.24 7.17
C ASN A 66 -11.86 0.22 7.35
N SER A 67 -11.97 -0.75 6.43
CA SER A 67 -12.96 -1.82 6.51
C SER A 67 -12.67 -2.75 7.70
N MET A 68 -11.40 -3.11 7.91
CA MET A 68 -10.97 -3.87 9.09
C MET A 68 -11.22 -3.10 10.38
N ARG A 69 -10.99 -1.78 10.41
CA ARG A 69 -11.33 -0.94 11.57
C ARG A 69 -12.82 -0.91 11.84
N GLN A 70 -13.66 -0.74 10.81
CA GLN A 70 -15.12 -0.77 10.96
C GLN A 70 -15.58 -2.13 11.49
N TYR A 71 -14.99 -3.20 10.97
CA TYR A 71 -15.20 -4.55 11.46
C TYR A 71 -14.84 -4.67 12.95
N ALA A 72 -13.64 -4.25 13.35
CA ALA A 72 -13.16 -4.31 14.72
C ALA A 72 -14.04 -3.50 15.67
N VAL A 73 -14.44 -2.28 15.29
CA VAL A 73 -15.36 -1.44 16.08
C VAL A 73 -16.72 -2.11 16.24
N LYS A 74 -17.27 -2.67 15.15
CA LYS A 74 -18.55 -3.38 15.19
C LYS A 74 -18.46 -4.60 16.10
N HIS A 75 -17.41 -5.41 15.95
CA HIS A 75 -17.19 -6.60 16.75
C HIS A 75 -17.05 -6.24 18.24
N MET A 76 -16.18 -5.28 18.57
CA MET A 76 -15.95 -4.83 19.95
C MET A 76 -17.17 -4.13 20.59
N SER A 77 -18.14 -3.69 19.79
CA SER A 77 -19.41 -3.14 20.29
C SER A 77 -20.41 -4.22 20.75
N LEU A 78 -20.15 -5.49 20.40
CA LEU A 78 -20.97 -6.62 20.85
C LEU A 78 -20.63 -6.97 22.31
N ALA A 79 -21.64 -7.45 23.04
CA ALA A 79 -21.50 -7.71 24.48
C ALA A 79 -20.61 -8.92 24.81
N GLU A 80 -20.51 -9.88 23.90
CA GLU A 80 -19.98 -11.22 24.14
C GLU A 80 -18.69 -11.50 23.35
N ALA A 81 -17.87 -12.41 23.86
CA ALA A 81 -16.69 -12.97 23.20
C ALA A 81 -16.94 -14.47 22.93
N PRO A 82 -17.76 -14.81 21.91
CA PRO A 82 -18.33 -16.15 21.78
C PRO A 82 -17.32 -17.24 21.39
N ARG A 83 -16.12 -16.89 20.88
CA ARG A 83 -15.14 -17.87 20.38
C ARG A 83 -13.91 -18.00 21.28
N VAL A 84 -13.96 -17.49 22.52
CA VAL A 84 -12.84 -17.58 23.48
C VAL A 84 -12.44 -19.04 23.74
N ASP A 85 -13.40 -19.95 23.94
CA ASP A 85 -13.09 -21.37 24.18
C ASP A 85 -12.41 -22.03 22.97
N LEU A 86 -12.87 -21.69 21.76
CA LEU A 86 -12.24 -22.17 20.52
C LEU A 86 -10.84 -21.62 20.36
N LEU A 87 -10.64 -20.32 20.63
CA LEU A 87 -9.33 -19.68 20.59
C LEU A 87 -8.35 -20.35 21.57
N LEU A 88 -8.77 -20.59 22.80
CA LEU A 88 -7.94 -21.24 23.82
C LEU A 88 -7.63 -22.70 23.48
N SER A 89 -8.35 -23.34 22.55
CA SER A 89 -8.01 -24.67 22.06
C SER A 89 -6.79 -24.71 21.14
N TYR A 90 -6.40 -23.57 20.56
CA TYR A 90 -5.21 -23.41 19.71
C TYR A 90 -4.01 -22.79 20.44
N TYR A 91 -4.16 -22.48 21.72
CA TYR A 91 -3.16 -21.81 22.55
C TYR A 91 -1.95 -22.73 22.84
N SER A 92 -0.76 -22.20 22.60
CA SER A 92 0.51 -22.70 23.13
C SER A 92 1.18 -21.62 23.98
N TYR A 93 1.96 -22.06 24.98
CA TYR A 93 2.73 -21.17 25.85
C TYR A 93 4.20 -21.54 25.81
N ASN A 94 5.05 -20.54 25.62
CA ASN A 94 6.50 -20.68 25.64
C ASN A 94 7.04 -20.14 26.98
N ASP A 95 7.50 -21.05 27.84
CA ASP A 95 8.05 -20.70 29.16
C ASP A 95 9.33 -19.86 29.09
N ILE A 96 10.11 -20.00 28.01
CA ILE A 96 11.40 -19.31 27.84
C ILE A 96 11.15 -17.83 27.50
N GLU A 97 10.28 -17.59 26.53
CA GLU A 97 9.94 -16.25 26.05
C GLU A 97 8.87 -15.58 26.93
N GLN A 98 8.26 -16.35 27.84
CA GLN A 98 7.15 -15.92 28.69
C GLN A 98 6.00 -15.33 27.87
N GLY A 99 5.67 -16.00 26.77
CA GLY A 99 4.69 -15.56 25.78
C GLY A 99 3.79 -16.68 25.31
N PHE A 100 2.70 -16.32 24.66
CA PHE A 100 1.76 -17.24 24.06
C PHE A 100 1.73 -17.10 22.54
N GLU A 101 1.32 -18.18 21.89
CA GLU A 101 1.02 -18.23 20.47
C GLU A 101 -0.31 -18.92 20.23
N ILE A 102 -0.98 -18.51 19.16
CA ILE A 102 -2.22 -19.09 18.66
C ILE A 102 -2.09 -19.18 17.16
N ILE A 103 -1.92 -20.41 16.67
CA ILE A 103 -1.82 -20.72 15.25
C ILE A 103 -2.99 -21.66 14.94
N PRO A 104 -3.94 -21.24 14.07
CA PRO A 104 -5.07 -22.10 13.72
C PRO A 104 -4.61 -23.43 13.14
N ASN A 105 -5.18 -24.53 13.64
CA ASN A 105 -4.87 -25.86 13.11
C ASN A 105 -5.58 -26.06 11.75
N VAL A 106 -4.86 -25.81 10.66
CA VAL A 106 -5.32 -26.11 9.31
C VAL A 106 -5.13 -27.61 9.04
N LYS A 107 -6.18 -28.27 8.55
CA LYS A 107 -6.11 -29.68 8.17
C LYS A 107 -4.98 -29.87 7.15
N GLU A 108 -4.25 -30.98 7.29
CA GLU A 108 -3.08 -31.30 6.45
C GLU A 108 -3.35 -31.13 4.94
N GLU A 109 -4.54 -31.54 4.49
CA GLU A 109 -4.99 -31.43 3.09
C GLU A 109 -5.12 -30.00 2.55
N PHE A 110 -5.09 -28.98 3.41
CA PHE A 110 -5.23 -27.56 3.05
C PHE A 110 -4.01 -26.71 3.39
N LYS A 111 -2.97 -27.27 4.02
CA LYS A 111 -1.79 -26.50 4.47
C LYS A 111 -1.02 -25.86 3.31
N ASP A 112 -0.96 -26.53 2.16
CA ASP A 112 -0.27 -26.01 0.98
C ASP A 112 -1.13 -25.04 0.14
N LEU A 113 -2.41 -24.88 0.48
CA LEU A 113 -3.34 -24.03 -0.30
C LEU A 113 -3.45 -22.61 0.24
N PHE A 114 -3.15 -22.40 1.52
CA PHE A 114 -3.34 -21.12 2.18
C PHE A 114 -2.22 -20.87 3.17
N GLU A 115 -1.64 -19.68 3.12
CA GLU A 115 -0.85 -19.18 4.24
C GLU A 115 -1.76 -19.02 5.46
N VAL A 116 -1.19 -19.20 6.65
CA VAL A 116 -1.91 -19.04 7.93
C VAL A 116 -1.43 -17.77 8.61
N GLY A 117 -2.31 -17.14 9.39
CA GLY A 117 -1.91 -16.08 10.31
C GLY A 117 -1.52 -16.62 11.67
N MET A 118 -0.85 -15.79 12.46
CA MET A 118 -0.47 -16.09 13.84
C MET A 118 -0.96 -14.98 14.76
N ILE A 119 -1.37 -15.34 15.97
CA ILE A 119 -1.50 -14.38 17.08
C ILE A 119 -0.47 -14.73 18.15
N SER A 120 0.28 -13.75 18.63
CA SER A 120 1.28 -13.92 19.69
C SER A 120 1.19 -12.79 20.71
N GLY A 121 1.56 -13.03 21.96
CA GLY A 121 1.54 -12.00 23.00
C GLY A 121 2.29 -12.38 24.27
N SER A 122 2.41 -11.43 25.20
CA SER A 122 3.12 -11.62 26.47
C SER A 122 2.28 -12.26 27.56
N GLY A 123 2.92 -13.12 28.37
CA GLY A 123 2.32 -13.82 29.52
C GLY A 123 1.34 -14.92 29.12
N ASN A 124 0.68 -15.53 30.11
CA ASN A 124 -0.32 -16.56 29.84
C ASN A 124 -1.70 -15.97 29.52
N LEU A 125 -2.60 -16.77 28.97
CA LEU A 125 -4.00 -16.36 28.72
C LEU A 125 -4.94 -16.66 29.89
N GLU A 126 -4.44 -17.00 31.07
CA GLU A 126 -5.28 -17.26 32.24
C GLU A 126 -5.69 -15.96 32.93
N ARG A 127 -6.94 -15.92 33.43
CA ARG A 127 -7.45 -14.83 34.29
C ARG A 127 -7.30 -13.42 33.70
N ARG A 128 -7.34 -13.30 32.37
CA ARG A 128 -7.36 -11.99 31.70
C ARG A 128 -8.72 -11.30 31.89
N SER A 129 -8.77 -10.00 31.64
CA SER A 129 -10.03 -9.25 31.75
C SER A 129 -11.00 -9.64 30.63
N GLN A 130 -12.30 -9.44 30.84
CA GLN A 130 -13.31 -9.65 29.80
C GLN A 130 -13.05 -8.78 28.56
N GLN A 131 -12.50 -7.57 28.76
CA GLN A 131 -12.11 -6.68 27.67
C GLN A 131 -10.96 -7.25 26.84
N TYR A 132 -9.96 -7.86 27.49
CA TYR A 132 -8.86 -8.54 26.81
C TYR A 132 -9.38 -9.70 25.95
N TYR A 133 -10.24 -10.55 26.50
CA TYR A 133 -10.80 -11.67 25.75
C TYR A 133 -11.70 -11.22 24.59
N ARG A 134 -12.45 -10.12 24.73
CA ARG A 134 -13.19 -9.54 23.60
C ARG A 134 -12.29 -9.05 22.48
N GLU A 135 -11.20 -8.37 22.82
CA GLU A 135 -10.22 -7.91 21.82
C GLU A 135 -9.51 -9.08 21.13
N MET A 136 -9.19 -10.12 21.89
CA MET A 136 -8.61 -11.35 21.37
C MET A 136 -9.59 -12.11 20.45
N ASP A 137 -10.85 -12.18 20.84
CA ASP A 137 -11.93 -12.75 20.04
C ASP A 137 -12.18 -11.96 18.74
N MET A 138 -12.11 -10.63 18.80
CA MET A 138 -12.15 -9.74 17.63
C MET A 138 -11.01 -10.06 16.68
N LEU A 139 -9.77 -10.10 17.19
CA LEU A 139 -8.58 -10.37 16.39
C LEU A 139 -8.64 -11.76 15.75
N PHE A 140 -9.07 -12.77 16.49
CA PHE A 140 -9.17 -14.14 15.99
C PHE A 140 -10.15 -14.27 14.82
N GLU A 141 -11.29 -13.58 14.87
CA GLU A 141 -12.22 -13.56 13.74
C GLU A 141 -11.68 -12.71 12.59
N MET A 142 -11.11 -11.53 12.91
CA MET A 142 -10.55 -10.61 11.92
C MET A 142 -9.40 -11.24 11.14
N ASN A 143 -8.62 -12.12 11.76
CA ASN A 143 -7.50 -12.82 11.11
C ASN A 143 -7.97 -13.61 9.87
N LEU A 144 -9.20 -14.15 9.87
CA LEU A 144 -9.80 -14.80 8.68
C LEU A 144 -10.04 -13.83 7.51
N SER A 145 -10.09 -12.52 7.76
CA SER A 145 -10.25 -11.49 6.74
C SER A 145 -8.93 -10.87 6.28
N PHE A 146 -7.82 -11.14 6.97
CA PHE A 146 -6.50 -10.64 6.57
C PHE A 146 -6.07 -11.04 5.16
N PRO A 147 -6.27 -12.31 4.70
CA PRO A 147 -5.98 -12.68 3.31
C PRO A 147 -6.76 -11.81 2.31
N VAL A 148 -8.02 -11.52 2.59
CA VAL A 148 -8.87 -10.69 1.72
C VAL A 148 -8.36 -9.25 1.68
N ALA A 149 -7.95 -8.70 2.82
CA ALA A 149 -7.36 -7.36 2.88
C ALA A 149 -6.02 -7.28 2.14
N MET A 150 -5.21 -8.34 2.25
CA MET A 150 -3.92 -8.46 1.56
C MET A 150 -4.12 -8.47 0.04
N GLU A 151 -5.08 -9.25 -0.48
CA GLU A 151 -5.42 -9.29 -1.91
C GLU A 151 -5.95 -7.96 -2.48
N MET A 152 -6.44 -7.05 -1.63
CA MET A 152 -6.86 -5.71 -2.06
C MET A 152 -5.67 -4.77 -2.31
N VAL A 153 -4.47 -5.13 -1.84
CA VAL A 153 -3.27 -4.28 -1.85
C VAL A 153 -2.17 -5.03 -2.60
N PRO A 154 -1.77 -4.57 -3.81
CA PRO A 154 -0.80 -5.30 -4.62
C PRO A 154 0.50 -5.57 -3.86
N ASP A 155 0.91 -6.84 -3.85
CA ASP A 155 2.14 -7.33 -3.20
C ASP A 155 2.34 -6.75 -1.78
N ALA A 156 1.25 -6.66 -1.01
CA ALA A 156 1.33 -6.42 0.43
C ALA A 156 2.25 -7.47 1.08
N ALA A 157 3.12 -7.02 1.99
CA ALA A 157 4.03 -7.89 2.72
C ALA A 157 3.33 -8.54 3.91
N TRP A 158 2.59 -7.73 4.67
CA TRP A 158 1.98 -8.11 5.94
C TRP A 158 0.64 -7.41 6.12
N VAL A 159 -0.31 -8.07 6.77
CA VAL A 159 -1.50 -7.48 7.37
C VAL A 159 -1.50 -7.83 8.85
N TYR A 160 -1.63 -6.83 9.72
CA TYR A 160 -1.52 -7.08 11.15
C TYR A 160 -2.30 -6.10 12.02
N TYR A 161 -2.50 -6.53 13.26
CA TYR A 161 -3.03 -5.73 14.34
C TYR A 161 -2.05 -5.73 15.51
N LEU A 162 -1.64 -4.55 15.98
CA LEU A 162 -0.81 -4.38 17.18
C LEU A 162 -1.67 -3.85 18.33
N SER A 163 -1.79 -4.63 19.39
CA SER A 163 -2.54 -4.24 20.60
C SER A 163 -1.67 -3.51 21.61
N VAL A 164 -2.25 -2.52 22.30
CA VAL A 164 -1.66 -1.95 23.53
C VAL A 164 -1.60 -2.95 24.68
N ASN A 165 -2.35 -4.05 24.59
CA ASN A 165 -2.43 -5.11 25.60
C ASN A 165 -1.40 -6.22 25.37
N GLU A 166 -0.26 -5.89 24.76
CA GLU A 166 0.90 -6.79 24.59
C GLU A 166 0.63 -8.04 23.75
N PHE A 167 -0.09 -7.89 22.63
CA PHE A 167 -0.22 -8.93 21.63
C PHE A 167 -0.31 -8.39 20.20
N ILE A 168 0.02 -9.24 19.24
CA ILE A 168 -0.02 -8.99 17.80
C ILE A 168 -0.81 -10.11 17.12
N GLY A 169 -1.58 -9.79 16.09
CA GLY A 169 -1.99 -10.77 15.08
C GLY A 169 -1.42 -10.36 13.73
N VAL A 170 -0.76 -11.29 13.04
CA VAL A 170 -0.06 -11.04 11.78
C VAL A 170 -0.41 -12.10 10.74
N TYR A 171 -0.48 -11.66 9.49
CA TYR A 171 -0.67 -12.51 8.32
C TYR A 171 0.20 -12.01 7.14
N PRO A 172 0.83 -12.92 6.38
CA PRO A 172 1.00 -14.33 6.70
C PRO A 172 1.89 -14.53 7.94
N TRP A 173 1.92 -15.73 8.50
CA TRP A 173 2.77 -16.08 9.62
C TRP A 173 4.26 -15.99 9.21
N PRO A 174 5.07 -15.12 9.85
CA PRO A 174 6.46 -14.90 9.40
C PRO A 174 7.41 -16.09 9.64
N GLY A 175 7.05 -17.02 10.53
CA GLY A 175 7.85 -18.21 10.88
C GLY A 175 7.95 -18.44 12.38
N ASP A 176 8.54 -19.56 12.78
CA ASP A 176 8.64 -20.02 14.18
C ASP A 176 9.45 -19.08 15.08
N ASP A 177 10.39 -18.31 14.53
CA ASP A 177 11.23 -17.37 15.29
C ASP A 177 10.58 -15.99 15.48
N TYR A 178 9.32 -15.81 15.03
CA TYR A 178 8.60 -14.54 15.12
C TYR A 178 7.49 -14.61 16.16
N GLY A 179 7.52 -13.66 17.11
CA GLY A 179 6.52 -13.52 18.16
C GLY A 179 6.36 -12.06 18.58
N PHE A 180 5.42 -11.81 19.50
CA PHE A 180 5.27 -10.48 20.07
C PHE A 180 6.53 -10.06 20.85
N SER A 181 7.11 -8.91 20.48
CA SER A 181 8.08 -8.18 21.27
C SER A 181 7.57 -6.77 21.55
N LYS A 182 7.98 -6.17 22.67
CA LYS A 182 7.67 -4.75 22.97
C LYS A 182 8.31 -3.78 21.98
N ASP A 183 9.27 -4.23 21.19
CA ASP A 183 9.88 -3.43 20.13
C ASP A 183 8.86 -2.98 19.07
N VAL A 184 7.75 -3.71 18.90
CA VAL A 184 6.65 -3.31 18.00
C VAL A 184 6.09 -1.93 18.34
N TYR A 185 6.19 -1.49 19.60
CA TYR A 185 5.74 -0.17 20.03
C TYR A 185 6.65 0.99 19.59
N ASN A 186 7.84 0.68 19.09
CA ASN A 186 8.76 1.65 18.49
C ASN A 186 8.62 1.71 16.96
N THR A 187 7.83 0.82 16.35
CA THR A 187 7.62 0.81 14.90
C THR A 187 6.82 2.04 14.44
N PRO A 188 7.06 2.56 13.22
CA PRO A 188 6.28 3.66 12.68
C PRO A 188 4.77 3.38 12.66
N ALA A 189 4.39 2.14 12.36
CA ALA A 189 2.99 1.71 12.32
C ALA A 189 2.26 1.89 13.67
N PHE A 190 2.93 1.61 14.79
CA PHE A 190 2.36 1.83 16.12
C PHE A 190 2.45 3.29 16.55
N VAL A 191 3.64 3.90 16.43
CA VAL A 191 3.90 5.27 16.89
C VAL A 191 2.98 6.28 16.22
N GLU A 192 2.83 6.23 14.90
CA GLU A 192 1.96 7.14 14.14
C GLU A 192 0.46 6.90 14.39
N ALA A 193 0.08 5.76 14.98
CA ALA A 193 -1.31 5.50 15.39
C ALA A 193 -1.65 6.07 16.77
N THR A 194 -0.63 6.35 17.60
CA THR A 194 -0.84 6.77 18.99
C THR A 194 -1.64 8.08 19.10
N PRO A 195 -2.37 8.30 20.21
CA PRO A 195 -3.09 9.56 20.42
C PRO A 195 -2.22 10.81 20.35
N GLN A 196 -0.92 10.69 20.68
CA GLN A 196 0.03 11.79 20.67
C GLN A 196 0.37 12.24 19.25
N GLU A 197 0.72 11.30 18.37
CA GLU A 197 1.10 11.60 16.99
C GLU A 197 -0.12 11.76 16.07
N ASN A 198 -1.25 11.14 16.43
CA ASN A 198 -2.47 11.15 15.64
C ASN A 198 -3.72 11.49 16.49
N PRO A 199 -3.79 12.73 17.01
CA PRO A 199 -4.92 13.17 17.84
C PRO A 199 -6.25 13.18 17.06
N ASN A 200 -6.19 13.24 15.73
CA ASN A 200 -7.36 13.24 14.85
C ASN A 200 -7.84 11.82 14.47
N ARG A 201 -7.17 10.76 14.93
CA ARG A 201 -7.53 9.35 14.72
C ARG A 201 -7.71 8.99 13.24
N LYS A 202 -6.90 9.61 12.36
CA LYS A 202 -6.98 9.43 10.91
C LYS A 202 -6.23 8.17 10.49
N THR A 203 -6.65 7.58 9.38
CA THR A 203 -5.80 6.63 8.64
C THR A 203 -4.60 7.39 8.08
N PHE A 204 -3.43 6.77 8.09
CA PHE A 204 -2.16 7.40 7.77
C PHE A 204 -1.26 6.48 6.93
N TRP A 205 -0.27 7.09 6.30
CA TRP A 205 0.86 6.42 5.68
C TRP A 205 2.12 6.78 6.46
N THR A 206 2.92 5.76 6.78
CA THR A 206 4.24 5.97 7.38
C THR A 206 5.22 6.49 6.34
N ASP A 207 6.37 7.00 6.79
CA ASP A 207 7.53 7.10 5.90
C ASP A 207 8.11 5.70 5.64
N ALA A 208 9.06 5.58 4.70
CA ALA A 208 9.75 4.31 4.45
C ALA A 208 10.62 3.87 5.64
N TYR A 209 10.56 2.59 5.99
CA TYR A 209 11.39 1.98 7.01
C TYR A 209 11.77 0.54 6.63
N LEU A 210 12.72 -0.04 7.36
CA LEU A 210 13.16 -1.43 7.14
C LEU A 210 12.29 -2.39 7.95
N ASP A 211 11.80 -3.44 7.32
CA ASP A 211 11.06 -4.52 7.99
C ASP A 211 11.94 -5.32 8.93
N ASP A 212 11.47 -5.47 10.18
CA ASP A 212 12.11 -6.32 11.18
C ASP A 212 11.98 -7.81 10.83
N ALA A 213 10.91 -8.21 10.11
CA ALA A 213 10.69 -9.59 9.66
C ALA A 213 11.38 -9.94 8.33
N GLY A 214 12.17 -9.02 7.75
CA GLY A 214 13.11 -9.32 6.67
C GLY A 214 12.58 -9.17 5.23
N LYS A 215 11.41 -8.56 5.00
CA LYS A 215 10.91 -8.26 3.63
C LYS A 215 11.55 -7.04 2.98
N GLY A 216 12.47 -6.36 3.67
CA GLY A 216 13.23 -5.22 3.15
C GLY A 216 12.57 -3.87 3.43
N LEU A 217 12.81 -2.87 2.57
CA LEU A 217 12.22 -1.55 2.75
C LEU A 217 10.73 -1.58 2.45
N MET A 218 9.93 -1.00 3.35
CA MET A 218 8.48 -0.91 3.23
C MET A 218 7.94 0.44 3.70
N THR A 219 6.70 0.70 3.32
CA THR A 219 5.85 1.72 3.90
C THR A 219 4.55 1.06 4.36
N THR A 220 3.87 1.68 5.32
CA THR A 220 2.67 1.11 5.92
C THR A 220 1.50 2.03 5.77
N VAL A 221 0.35 1.46 5.41
CA VAL A 221 -0.94 2.11 5.59
C VAL A 221 -1.54 1.62 6.91
N GLY A 222 -1.78 2.54 7.84
CA GLY A 222 -2.21 2.25 9.19
C GLY A 222 -3.47 3.00 9.58
N THR A 223 -4.29 2.41 10.46
CA THR A 223 -5.42 3.10 11.06
C THR A 223 -5.53 2.76 12.55
N PRO A 224 -5.71 3.77 13.42
CA PRO A 224 -5.80 3.51 14.84
C PRO A 224 -7.19 2.94 15.19
N LEU A 225 -7.20 1.93 16.05
CA LEU A 225 -8.42 1.36 16.62
C LEU A 225 -8.76 2.08 17.93
N TYR A 226 -9.94 2.67 17.95
CA TYR A 226 -10.53 3.26 19.15
C TYR A 226 -11.91 2.68 19.40
N ILE A 227 -12.19 2.34 20.66
CA ILE A 227 -13.56 2.11 21.15
C ILE A 227 -13.88 3.28 22.06
N GLU A 228 -14.90 4.05 21.70
CA GLU A 228 -15.21 5.35 22.31
C GLU A 228 -13.98 6.30 22.29
N ASN A 229 -13.35 6.52 23.44
CA ASN A 229 -12.17 7.38 23.61
C ASN A 229 -10.91 6.61 24.01
N GLN A 230 -10.97 5.28 24.11
CA GLN A 230 -9.83 4.45 24.45
C GLN A 230 -9.13 3.97 23.17
N PHE A 231 -7.81 4.18 23.11
CA PHE A 231 -6.94 3.61 22.07
C PHE A 231 -6.63 2.15 22.41
N TYR A 232 -6.88 1.25 21.46
CA TYR A 232 -6.63 -0.18 21.62
C TYR A 232 -5.40 -0.65 20.85
N GLY A 233 -5.03 0.04 19.78
CA GLY A 233 -3.97 -0.44 18.91
C GLY A 233 -4.05 0.12 17.50
N THR A 234 -3.28 -0.48 16.60
CA THR A 234 -3.25 -0.12 15.18
C THR A 234 -3.54 -1.34 14.32
N ILE A 235 -4.31 -1.13 13.25
CA ILE A 235 -4.48 -2.10 12.17
C ILE A 235 -3.68 -1.57 10.99
N ALA A 236 -2.83 -2.40 10.41
CA ALA A 236 -1.85 -1.97 9.42
C ALA A 236 -1.67 -3.01 8.30
N ILE A 237 -1.30 -2.49 7.13
CA ILE A 237 -0.86 -3.26 5.98
C ILE A 237 0.48 -2.70 5.54
N ASP A 238 1.50 -3.55 5.50
CA ASP A 238 2.82 -3.20 5.01
C ASP A 238 2.93 -3.48 3.52
N ILE A 239 3.56 -2.56 2.80
CA ILE A 239 3.76 -2.64 1.36
C ILE A 239 5.25 -2.42 1.09
N THR A 240 5.89 -3.37 0.41
CA THR A 240 7.31 -3.22 0.08
C THR A 240 7.51 -2.10 -0.94
N LEU A 241 8.61 -1.37 -0.83
CA LEU A 241 8.96 -0.35 -1.83
C LEU A 241 9.19 -0.98 -3.21
N SER A 242 9.70 -2.22 -3.24
CA SER A 242 9.83 -3.00 -4.48
C SER A 242 8.49 -3.33 -5.15
N SER A 243 7.44 -3.57 -4.37
CA SER A 243 6.06 -3.74 -4.89
C SER A 243 5.58 -2.42 -5.49
N LEU A 244 5.66 -1.33 -4.71
CA LEU A 244 5.26 -0.01 -5.19
C LEU A 244 5.99 0.37 -6.46
N SER A 245 7.31 0.18 -6.54
CA SER A 245 8.07 0.43 -7.76
C SER A 245 7.54 -0.37 -8.95
N GLN A 246 7.19 -1.65 -8.77
CA GLN A 246 6.66 -2.47 -9.87
C GLN A 246 5.31 -1.98 -10.35
N GLU A 247 4.42 -1.62 -9.43
CA GLU A 247 3.10 -1.05 -9.76
C GLU A 247 3.20 0.36 -10.39
N LEU A 248 4.22 1.13 -10.00
CA LEU A 248 4.51 2.45 -10.55
C LEU A 248 5.17 2.41 -11.93
N LEU A 249 5.77 1.28 -12.33
CA LEU A 249 6.37 1.15 -13.64
C LEU A 249 5.25 1.09 -14.70
N PRO A 250 5.19 2.07 -15.61
CA PRO A 250 4.17 2.05 -16.65
C PRO A 250 4.37 0.83 -17.55
N GLN A 251 3.28 0.11 -17.83
CA GLN A 251 3.30 -1.03 -18.76
C GLN A 251 3.66 -0.62 -20.21
N THR A 252 3.73 0.69 -20.49
CA THR A 252 4.15 1.27 -21.76
C THR A 252 5.37 2.17 -21.55
N LYS A 253 6.26 2.28 -22.55
CA LYS A 253 7.43 3.17 -22.50
C LYS A 253 7.00 4.64 -22.47
N LEU A 254 6.63 5.15 -21.30
CA LEU A 254 6.56 6.58 -21.04
C LEU A 254 7.99 7.15 -21.18
N SER A 255 8.15 8.25 -21.92
CA SER A 255 9.40 9.01 -21.91
C SER A 255 9.43 9.91 -20.69
N GLY A 256 10.19 9.53 -19.66
CA GLY A 256 10.34 10.26 -18.41
C GLY A 256 10.51 9.32 -17.22
N ASN A 257 10.81 9.88 -16.04
CA ASN A 257 10.84 9.14 -14.78
C ASN A 257 9.62 9.57 -13.96
N MET A 258 8.89 8.60 -13.41
CA MET A 258 7.91 8.84 -12.36
C MET A 258 8.58 8.55 -11.03
N LEU A 259 8.27 9.35 -10.02
CA LEU A 259 8.74 9.17 -8.65
C LEU A 259 7.53 9.29 -7.72
N LEU A 260 7.40 8.35 -6.80
CA LEU A 260 6.47 8.45 -5.68
C LEU A 260 7.23 8.97 -4.47
N LEU A 261 6.73 10.05 -3.88
CA LEU A 261 7.35 10.70 -2.73
C LEU A 261 6.46 10.61 -1.51
N ASP A 262 7.07 10.43 -0.34
CA ASP A 262 6.37 10.57 0.94
C ASP A 262 6.13 12.05 1.32
N LYS A 263 5.48 12.26 2.47
CA LYS A 263 5.21 13.60 3.03
C LYS A 263 6.49 14.41 3.35
N LYS A 264 7.64 13.75 3.49
CA LYS A 264 8.97 14.32 3.75
C LYS A 264 9.83 14.42 2.49
N GLN A 265 9.25 14.21 1.31
CA GLN A 265 9.93 14.23 0.01
C GLN A 265 11.01 13.15 -0.16
N GLN A 266 10.94 12.05 0.59
CA GLN A 266 11.78 10.88 0.34
C GLN A 266 11.16 10.03 -0.77
N ILE A 267 12.01 9.35 -1.53
CA ILE A 267 11.58 8.48 -2.64
C ILE A 267 11.09 7.15 -2.05
N LEU A 268 9.82 6.83 -2.31
CA LEU A 268 9.25 5.52 -2.04
C LEU A 268 9.45 4.58 -3.23
N ALA A 269 9.40 5.11 -4.45
CA ALA A 269 9.60 4.35 -5.68
C ALA A 269 9.81 5.23 -6.91
#